data_AF-A0A973TNY2-F1
#
_entry.id   AF-A0A973TNY2-F1
#
_cell.length_a   1.000
_cell.length_b   1.000
_cell.length_c   1.000
_cell.angle_alpha   90.00
_cell.angle_beta   90.00
_cell.angle_gamma   90.00
#
_symmetry.space_group_name_H-M   'P 1'
#
loop_
_entity.id
_entity.type
_entity.pdbx_description
1 polymer ?
#
loop_
_entity_poly.entity_id
_entity_poly.type
_entity_poly.pdbx_seq_one_letter_code
_entity_poly.pdbx_strand_id
1 'polypeptide(L)'
;MSSLSNVAELPITDRRELVEYLASGNKPRADWRIGTEHEKFGFRTDDLRPPTFDGDRGIEALLDGLQRFGWKQVQEHGRTIALSREGANVSLEPAGQLELSGAPLETIHDTCRETNGHLAEVKAVASELGLGFLGVGFQPKWRRDEMPWMPKGRYKIMREYMP
;
A
#
# COMPACT_ATOMS: atom_id res chain seq x y z
N MET A 1 -7.50 4.24 3.52
CA MET A 1 -6.79 3.26 4.36
C MET A 1 -7.56 1.95 4.40
N SER A 2 -6.99 0.85 3.92
CA SER A 2 -7.35 -0.47 4.48
C SER A 2 -6.72 -0.56 5.87
N SER A 3 -7.29 0.17 6.82
CA SER A 3 -6.82 0.17 8.21
C SER A 3 -7.02 -1.22 8.80
N LEU A 4 -6.14 -1.65 9.71
CA LEU A 4 -6.50 -2.61 10.75
C LEU A 4 -7.88 -2.16 11.28
N SER A 5 -8.89 -3.00 11.11
CA SER A 5 -10.24 -2.68 11.50
C SER A 5 -10.27 -2.50 13.02
N ASN A 6 -10.15 -1.26 13.51
CA ASN A 6 -10.64 -0.91 14.83
C ASN A 6 -12.16 -0.95 14.73
N VAL A 7 -12.71 -2.16 14.78
CA VAL A 7 -14.15 -2.40 14.74
C VAL A 7 -14.70 -1.82 16.04
N ALA A 8 -15.41 -0.70 15.93
CA ALA A 8 -16.26 -0.26 17.03
C ALA A 8 -17.30 -1.36 17.25
N GLU A 9 -17.32 -1.97 18.44
CA GLU A 9 -18.19 -3.11 18.78
C GLU A 9 -19.68 -2.72 18.88
N LEU A 10 -20.01 -1.44 18.75
CA LEU A 10 -21.39 -0.97 18.83
C LEU A 10 -22.12 -1.25 17.51
N PRO A 11 -23.22 -2.03 17.53
CA PRO A 11 -24.00 -2.28 16.33
C PRO A 11 -24.66 -0.99 15.84
N ILE A 12 -24.63 -0.76 14.53
CA ILE A 12 -25.37 0.33 13.89
C ILE A 12 -26.86 0.01 14.01
N THR A 13 -27.61 0.91 14.62
CA THR A 13 -29.06 0.76 14.87
C THR A 13 -29.93 1.63 13.98
N ASP A 14 -29.38 2.73 13.45
CA ASP A 14 -30.10 3.68 12.60
C ASP A 14 -29.26 4.14 11.39
N ARG A 15 -29.92 4.37 10.25
CA ARG A 15 -29.28 4.92 9.04
C ARG A 15 -28.58 6.26 9.30
N ARG A 16 -29.09 7.06 10.24
CA ARG A 16 -28.52 8.35 10.63
C ARG A 16 -27.10 8.22 11.14
N GLU A 17 -26.74 7.15 11.83
CA GLU A 17 -25.37 6.94 12.33
C GLU A 17 -24.37 6.91 11.17
N LEU A 18 -24.76 6.28 10.04
CA LEU A 18 -23.94 6.26 8.82
C LEU A 18 -23.82 7.64 8.17
N VAL A 19 -24.91 8.40 8.15
CA VAL A 19 -24.93 9.77 7.60
C VAL A 19 -24.07 10.70 8.45
N GLU A 20 -24.20 10.61 9.77
CA GLU A 20 -23.46 11.42 10.74
C GLU A 20 -21.96 11.08 10.71
N TYR A 21 -21.59 9.81 10.56
CA TYR A 21 -20.20 9.39 10.34
C TYR A 21 -19.58 10.07 9.11
N LEU A 22 -20.27 10.08 7.96
CA LEU A 22 -19.79 10.75 6.75
C LEU A 22 -19.72 12.27 6.95
N ALA A 23 -20.76 12.87 7.57
CA ALA A 23 -20.82 14.30 7.84
C ALA A 23 -19.72 14.78 8.81
N SER A 24 -19.24 13.92 9.72
CA SER A 24 -18.10 14.22 10.60
C SER A 24 -16.79 14.47 9.84
N GLY A 25 -16.72 14.07 8.57
CA GLY A 25 -15.59 14.34 7.68
C GLY A 25 -15.46 15.81 7.24
N ASN A 26 -16.53 16.61 7.38
CA ASN A 26 -16.56 18.02 6.96
C ASN A 26 -15.49 18.84 7.69
N LYS A 27 -14.73 19.63 6.93
CA LYS A 27 -13.63 20.47 7.44
C LYS A 27 -13.72 21.88 6.88
N PRO A 28 -13.44 22.93 7.67
CA PRO A 28 -13.31 24.28 7.14
C PRO A 28 -12.15 24.35 6.15
N ARG A 29 -12.18 25.33 5.25
CA ARG A 29 -11.17 25.46 4.18
C ARG A 29 -9.73 25.51 4.69
N ALA A 30 -9.49 26.07 5.88
CA ALA A 30 -8.16 26.12 6.50
C ALA A 30 -7.58 24.72 6.82
N ASP A 31 -8.45 23.72 6.99
CA ASP A 31 -8.09 22.34 7.34
C ASP A 31 -8.12 21.40 6.13
N TRP A 32 -8.34 21.94 4.91
CA TRP A 32 -8.28 21.15 3.69
C TRP A 32 -6.84 20.70 3.43
N ARG A 33 -6.68 19.45 2.99
CA ARG A 33 -5.40 18.80 2.71
C ARG A 33 -5.49 17.96 1.45
N ILE A 34 -4.33 17.57 0.91
CA ILE A 34 -4.16 16.75 -0.27
C ILE A 34 -3.48 15.45 0.16
N GLY A 35 -4.21 14.33 0.10
CA GLY A 35 -3.63 13.00 0.17
C GLY A 35 -3.45 12.45 -1.24
N THR A 36 -2.34 11.78 -1.51
CA THR A 36 -2.06 11.20 -2.84
C THR A 36 -1.67 9.74 -2.70
N GLU A 37 -2.35 8.90 -3.48
CA GLU A 37 -2.09 7.48 -3.58
C GLU A 37 -1.51 7.13 -4.95
N HIS A 38 -0.54 6.21 -4.98
CA HIS A 38 -0.06 5.62 -6.23
C HIS A 38 0.39 4.18 -6.02
N GLU A 39 0.19 3.37 -7.05
CA GLU A 39 0.65 1.99 -7.13
C GLU A 39 1.75 1.82 -8.18
N LYS A 40 2.53 0.75 -8.02
CA LYS A 40 3.62 0.39 -8.94
C LYS A 40 3.85 -1.11 -8.92
N PHE A 41 4.18 -1.66 -10.09
CA PHE A 41 4.46 -3.08 -10.27
C PHE A 41 5.93 -3.38 -10.00
N GLY A 42 6.22 -4.20 -8.98
CA GLY A 42 7.55 -4.75 -8.77
C GLY A 42 7.87 -5.84 -9.81
N PHE A 43 9.14 -5.94 -10.22
CA PHE A 43 9.63 -7.02 -11.08
C PHE A 43 11.09 -7.34 -10.77
N ARG A 44 11.52 -8.59 -10.98
CA ARG A 44 12.93 -8.96 -10.88
C ARG A 44 13.69 -8.51 -12.12
N THR A 45 14.89 -7.98 -11.94
CA THR A 45 15.65 -7.38 -13.06
C THR A 45 16.28 -8.41 -14.00
N ASP A 46 16.39 -9.66 -13.58
CA ASP A 46 17.00 -10.76 -14.35
C ASP A 46 16.00 -11.48 -15.28
N ASP A 47 14.75 -11.68 -14.85
CA ASP A 47 13.74 -12.41 -15.62
C ASP A 47 12.39 -11.70 -15.78
N LEU A 48 12.28 -10.48 -15.25
CA LEU A 48 11.09 -9.62 -15.29
C LEU A 48 9.87 -10.18 -14.56
N ARG A 49 9.99 -11.30 -13.82
CA ARG A 49 8.85 -11.86 -13.09
C ARG A 49 8.43 -10.97 -11.94
N PRO A 50 7.12 -10.91 -11.61
CA PRO A 50 6.67 -10.24 -10.40
C PRO A 50 7.28 -10.94 -9.16
N PRO A 51 7.75 -10.18 -8.15
CA PRO A 51 8.25 -10.77 -6.92
C PRO A 51 7.11 -11.44 -6.14
N THR A 52 7.39 -12.62 -5.60
CA THR A 52 6.50 -13.28 -4.63
C THR A 52 6.52 -12.56 -3.28
N PHE A 53 5.62 -12.92 -2.38
CA PHE A 53 5.68 -12.38 -1.02
C PHE A 53 6.93 -12.87 -0.27
N ASP A 54 7.13 -14.19 -0.26
CA ASP A 54 8.27 -14.85 0.38
C ASP A 54 9.56 -14.81 -0.47
N GLY A 55 10.68 -15.05 0.22
CA GLY A 55 12.01 -15.25 -0.33
C GLY A 55 12.92 -14.03 -0.19
N ASP A 56 14.22 -14.25 -0.40
CA ASP A 56 15.26 -13.21 -0.22
C ASP A 56 15.06 -11.99 -1.13
N ARG A 57 14.34 -12.17 -2.24
CA ARG A 57 13.97 -11.12 -3.21
C ARG A 57 12.45 -10.90 -3.26
N GLY A 58 11.78 -11.19 -2.14
CA GLY A 58 10.33 -11.08 -1.99
C GLY A 58 9.86 -9.69 -1.55
N ILE A 59 8.55 -9.48 -1.58
CA ILE A 59 7.90 -8.24 -1.12
C ILE A 59 8.14 -8.01 0.38
N GLU A 60 8.12 -9.05 1.22
CA GLU A 60 8.35 -8.86 2.66
C GLU A 60 9.77 -8.36 2.93
N ALA A 61 10.78 -8.92 2.25
CA ALA A 61 12.16 -8.45 2.35
C ALA A 61 12.31 -6.97 1.94
N LEU A 62 11.55 -6.52 0.93
CA LEU A 62 11.50 -5.11 0.55
C LEU A 62 10.88 -4.24 1.65
N LEU A 63 9.76 -4.67 2.24
CA LEU A 63 9.11 -3.92 3.32
C LEU A 63 10.02 -3.84 4.56
N ASP A 64 10.71 -4.93 4.90
CA ASP A 64 11.65 -4.97 6.00
C ASP A 64 12.86 -4.05 5.75
N GLY A 65 13.38 -4.03 4.52
CA GLY A 65 14.44 -3.10 4.14
C GLY A 65 14.03 -1.63 4.24
N LEU A 66 12.77 -1.29 3.96
CA LEU A 66 12.25 0.08 4.08
C LEU A 66 12.20 0.57 5.54
N GLN A 67 12.14 -0.32 6.53
CA GLN A 67 12.13 0.06 7.95
C GLN A 67 13.35 0.90 8.35
N ARG A 68 14.48 0.76 7.65
CA ARG A 68 15.70 1.57 7.88
C ARG A 68 15.52 3.07 7.64
N PHE A 69 14.45 3.46 6.95
CA PHE A 69 14.07 4.86 6.74
C PHE A 69 13.01 5.36 7.73
N GLY A 70 12.82 4.67 8.85
CA GLY A 70 11.89 5.07 9.92
C GLY A 70 10.44 4.64 9.69
N TRP A 71 10.20 3.78 8.69
CA TRP A 71 8.91 3.12 8.50
C TRP A 71 8.66 2.08 9.61
N LYS A 72 7.45 2.09 10.18
CA LYS A 72 7.03 1.15 11.21
C LYS A 72 6.20 0.03 10.60
N GLN A 73 6.57 -1.22 10.88
CA GLN A 73 5.86 -2.39 10.37
C GLN A 73 4.42 -2.48 10.89
N VAL A 74 3.53 -2.92 10.00
CA VAL A 74 2.16 -3.34 10.30
C VAL A 74 2.06 -4.81 9.90
N GLN A 75 1.73 -5.66 10.88
CA GLN A 75 1.80 -7.11 10.72
C GLN A 75 0.42 -7.76 10.76
N GLU A 76 0.25 -8.81 9.96
CA GLU A 76 -0.90 -9.73 9.99
C GLU A 76 -0.31 -11.15 10.13
N HIS A 77 -0.74 -11.90 11.15
CA HIS A 77 -0.21 -13.24 11.45
C HIS A 77 1.33 -13.31 11.56
N GLY A 78 1.96 -12.27 12.08
CA GLY A 78 3.42 -12.20 12.27
C GLY A 78 4.22 -11.92 10.99
N ARG A 79 3.56 -11.61 9.87
CA ARG A 79 4.18 -11.22 8.60
C ARG A 79 4.03 -9.73 8.36
N THR A 80 5.05 -9.06 7.84
CA THR A 80 5.00 -7.63 7.53
C THR A 80 4.21 -7.43 6.23
N ILE A 81 3.02 -6.83 6.30
CA ILE A 81 2.11 -6.67 5.15
C ILE A 81 1.87 -5.22 4.74
N ALA A 82 2.33 -4.27 5.56
CA ALA A 82 2.24 -2.85 5.33
C ALA A 82 3.24 -2.11 6.23
N LEU A 83 3.47 -0.83 5.96
CA LEU A 83 4.27 0.05 6.78
C LEU A 83 3.52 1.35 7.03
N SER A 84 3.85 2.05 8.12
CA SER A 84 3.32 3.38 8.43
C SER A 84 4.44 4.34 8.85
N ARG A 85 4.31 5.61 8.45
CA ARG A 85 5.23 6.69 8.85
C ARG A 85 4.53 8.03 8.72
N GLU A 86 4.43 8.77 9.83
CA GLU A 86 4.02 10.20 9.83
C GLU A 86 2.73 10.50 9.05
N GLY A 87 1.73 9.62 9.13
CA GLY A 87 0.45 9.78 8.43
C GLY A 87 0.40 9.19 7.01
N ALA A 88 1.54 8.75 6.47
CA ALA A 88 1.63 7.96 5.25
C ALA A 88 1.71 6.45 5.54
N ASN A 89 1.32 5.64 4.57
CA ASN A 89 1.35 4.19 4.64
C ASN A 89 1.91 3.58 3.35
N VAL A 90 2.68 2.51 3.48
CA VAL A 90 3.00 1.60 2.37
C VAL A 90 2.11 0.38 2.49
N SER A 91 1.41 0.03 1.42
CA SER A 91 0.44 -1.05 1.40
C SER A 91 0.63 -1.95 0.18
N LEU A 92 -0.03 -3.10 0.20
CA LEU A 92 0.07 -4.11 -0.85
C LEU A 92 -1.30 -4.43 -1.41
N GLU A 93 -1.43 -4.34 -2.71
CA GLU A 93 -2.58 -4.81 -3.51
C GLU A 93 -2.57 -6.34 -3.73
N PRO A 94 -3.64 -6.95 -4.26
CA PRO A 94 -3.76 -8.41 -4.34
C PRO A 94 -2.56 -9.13 -4.96
N ALA A 95 -1.93 -8.54 -5.99
CA ALA A 95 -0.82 -9.13 -6.72
C ALA A 95 0.56 -8.53 -6.38
N GLY A 96 0.66 -7.84 -5.24
CA GLY A 96 1.93 -7.29 -4.75
C GLY A 96 2.34 -5.97 -5.37
N GLN A 97 1.40 -5.23 -5.98
CA GLN A 97 1.65 -3.83 -6.32
C GLN A 97 1.92 -3.06 -5.02
N LEU A 98 3.01 -2.28 -5.03
CA LEU A 98 3.44 -1.52 -3.87
C LEU A 98 2.79 -0.14 -3.91
N GLU A 99 1.85 0.07 -3.00
CA GLU A 99 1.13 1.33 -2.86
C GLU A 99 1.83 2.25 -1.87
N LEU A 100 1.89 3.54 -2.19
CA LEU A 100 2.02 4.60 -1.18
C LEU A 100 0.66 5.28 -1.03
N SER A 101 0.15 5.33 0.20
CA SER A 101 -0.90 6.25 0.63
C SER A 101 -0.26 7.38 1.40
N GLY A 102 -0.11 8.53 0.76
CA GLY A 102 0.60 9.70 1.29
C GLY A 102 -0.13 10.38 2.45
N ALA A 103 0.62 11.15 3.24
CA ALA A 103 0.07 11.94 4.32
C ALA A 103 -0.90 13.03 3.79
N PRO A 104 -1.83 13.53 4.62
CA PRO A 104 -2.66 14.68 4.26
C PRO A 104 -1.84 15.97 4.31
N LEU A 105 -1.38 16.44 3.15
CA LEU A 105 -0.42 17.55 3.01
C LEU A 105 -1.09 18.87 2.58
N GLU A 106 -0.42 19.99 2.81
CA GLU A 106 -0.98 21.32 2.53
C GLU A 106 -0.84 21.72 1.06
N THR A 107 0.28 21.38 0.42
CA THR A 107 0.58 21.81 -0.94
C THR A 107 0.96 20.65 -1.86
N ILE A 108 0.77 20.83 -3.17
CA ILE A 108 1.22 19.86 -4.17
C ILE A 108 2.75 19.71 -4.22
N HIS A 109 3.49 20.71 -3.74
CA HIS A 109 4.94 20.64 -3.62
C HIS A 109 5.37 19.69 -2.49
N ASP A 110 4.61 19.66 -1.39
CA ASP A 110 4.79 18.66 -0.33
C ASP A 110 4.53 17.25 -0.88
N THR A 111 3.42 17.07 -1.60
CA THR A 111 3.07 15.77 -2.24
C THR A 111 4.18 15.30 -3.18
N CYS A 112 4.72 16.20 -4.00
CA CYS A 112 5.82 15.90 -4.90
C CYS A 112 7.08 15.47 -4.13
N ARG A 113 7.42 16.15 -3.03
CA ARG A 113 8.56 15.76 -2.17
C ARG A 113 8.35 14.39 -1.55
N GLU A 114 7.18 14.12 -0.98
CA GLU A 114 6.84 12.84 -0.36
C GLU A 114 6.92 11.69 -1.38
N THR A 115 6.30 11.87 -2.55
CA THR A 115 6.32 10.87 -3.62
C THR A 115 7.74 10.55 -4.07
N ASN A 116 8.56 11.58 -4.34
CA ASN A 116 9.94 11.37 -4.77
C ASN A 116 10.81 10.75 -3.67
N GLY A 117 10.62 11.14 -2.41
CA GLY A 117 11.30 10.53 -1.26
C GLY A 117 11.00 9.03 -1.16
N HIS A 118 9.71 8.67 -1.22
CA HIS A 118 9.31 7.27 -1.23
C HIS A 118 9.91 6.49 -2.41
N LEU A 119 9.89 7.04 -3.62
CA LEU A 119 10.50 6.39 -4.79
C LEU A 119 12.01 6.19 -4.63
N ALA A 120 12.71 7.14 -4.02
CA ALA A 120 14.14 7.04 -3.75
C ALA A 120 14.44 5.95 -2.72
N GLU A 121 13.67 5.89 -1.63
CA GLU A 121 13.79 4.84 -0.59
C GLU A 121 13.51 3.45 -1.17
N VAL A 122 12.42 3.30 -1.93
CA VAL A 122 12.07 2.04 -2.61
C VAL A 122 13.17 1.63 -3.57
N LYS A 123 13.68 2.55 -4.39
CA LYS A 123 14.77 2.24 -5.33
C LYS A 123 16.04 1.78 -4.62
N ALA A 124 16.39 2.39 -3.49
CA ALA A 124 17.57 2.03 -2.72
C ALA A 124 17.50 0.57 -2.24
N VAL A 125 16.39 0.17 -1.62
CA VAL A 125 16.20 -1.22 -1.15
C VAL A 125 16.02 -2.18 -2.32
N ALA A 126 15.17 -1.84 -3.30
CA ALA A 126 14.87 -2.70 -4.44
C ALA A 126 16.14 -3.06 -5.24
N SER A 127 17.07 -2.12 -5.41
CA SER A 127 18.33 -2.38 -6.12
C SER A 127 19.19 -3.44 -5.42
N GLU A 128 19.21 -3.46 -4.08
CA GLU A 128 19.93 -4.46 -3.29
C GLU A 128 19.30 -5.86 -3.44
N LEU A 129 17.99 -5.92 -3.68
CA LEU A 129 17.22 -7.16 -3.86
C LEU A 129 17.15 -7.62 -5.34
N GLY A 130 17.75 -6.88 -6.28
CA GLY A 130 17.60 -7.16 -7.71
C GLY A 130 16.18 -6.97 -8.23
N LEU A 131 15.47 -5.97 -7.68
CA LEU A 131 14.11 -5.60 -8.04
C LEU A 131 14.07 -4.23 -8.74
N GLY A 132 13.15 -4.09 -9.69
CA GLY A 132 12.75 -2.84 -10.32
C GLY A 132 11.27 -2.57 -10.10
N PHE A 133 10.84 -1.33 -10.37
CA PHE A 133 9.45 -0.91 -10.29
C PHE A 133 9.00 -0.22 -11.58
N LEU A 134 7.79 -0.55 -12.02
CA LEU A 134 7.17 -0.03 -13.24
C LEU A 134 5.87 0.72 -12.90
N GLY A 135 5.80 1.99 -13.30
CA GLY A 135 4.61 2.85 -13.16
C GLY A 135 3.79 2.87 -14.44
N VAL A 136 2.85 1.93 -14.56
CA VAL A 136 1.89 1.83 -15.69
C VAL A 136 0.52 1.41 -15.15
N GLY A 137 -0.54 1.66 -15.90
CA GLY A 137 -1.90 1.32 -15.47
C GLY A 137 -2.27 -0.18 -15.54
N PHE A 138 -1.50 -1.00 -16.26
CA PHE A 138 -1.76 -2.43 -16.40
C PHE A 138 -0.47 -3.22 -16.61
N GLN A 139 -0.37 -4.42 -16.02
CA GLN A 139 0.78 -5.32 -16.18
C GLN A 139 0.94 -5.74 -17.65
N PRO A 140 2.03 -5.34 -18.36
CA PRO A 140 2.10 -5.50 -19.81
C PRO A 140 2.60 -6.88 -20.29
N LYS A 141 3.13 -7.74 -19.40
CA LYS A 141 3.87 -8.95 -19.80
C LYS A 141 3.25 -10.26 -19.34
N TRP A 142 2.81 -10.34 -18.09
CA TRP A 142 2.43 -11.62 -17.45
C TRP A 142 0.93 -11.84 -17.46
N ARG A 143 0.52 -13.10 -17.59
CA ARG A 143 -0.90 -13.49 -17.52
C ARG A 143 -1.40 -13.42 -16.07
N ARG A 144 -2.72 -13.28 -15.92
CA ARG A 144 -3.40 -13.20 -14.62
C ARG A 144 -3.07 -14.37 -13.69
N ASP A 145 -3.00 -15.59 -14.22
CA ASP A 145 -2.69 -16.83 -13.51
C ASP A 145 -1.19 -17.00 -13.19
N GLU A 146 -0.33 -16.14 -13.72
CA GLU A 146 1.11 -16.09 -13.41
C GLU A 146 1.44 -15.05 -12.34
N MET A 147 0.47 -14.23 -11.93
CA MET A 147 0.66 -13.21 -10.90
C MET A 147 0.62 -13.83 -9.49
N PRO A 148 1.51 -13.41 -8.58
CA PRO A 148 1.50 -13.87 -7.19
C PRO A 148 0.28 -13.32 -6.45
N TRP A 149 0.01 -13.87 -5.27
CA TRP A 149 -1.05 -13.40 -4.37
C TRP A 149 -0.47 -13.03 -3.02
N MET A 150 -0.81 -11.85 -2.52
CA MET A 150 -0.38 -11.37 -1.21
C MET A 150 -1.19 -12.04 -0.09
N PRO A 151 -0.57 -12.39 1.05
CA PRO A 151 -1.19 -13.20 2.09
C PRO A 151 -2.11 -12.36 3.01
N LYS A 152 -3.15 -11.74 2.45
CA LYS A 152 -4.12 -10.91 3.18
C LYS A 152 -5.50 -11.55 3.12
N GLY A 153 -6.13 -11.77 4.27
CA GLY A 153 -7.38 -12.54 4.35
C GLY A 153 -8.49 -12.04 3.41
N ARG A 154 -8.64 -10.71 3.27
CA ARG A 154 -9.64 -10.11 2.38
C ARG A 154 -9.48 -10.48 0.90
N TYR A 155 -8.23 -10.67 0.45
CA TYR A 155 -7.96 -10.94 -0.96
C TYR A 155 -8.40 -12.35 -1.36
N LYS A 156 -8.35 -13.30 -0.42
CA LYS A 156 -8.93 -14.62 -0.62
C LYS A 156 -10.43 -14.54 -0.88
N ILE A 157 -11.17 -13.81 -0.04
CA ILE A 157 -12.62 -13.62 -0.19
C ILE A 157 -12.96 -12.98 -1.54
N MET A 158 -12.26 -11.89 -1.90
CA MET A 158 -12.48 -11.21 -3.17
C MET A 158 -12.19 -12.11 -4.38
N ARG A 159 -11.13 -12.92 -4.32
CA ARG A 159 -10.75 -13.85 -5.39
C ARG A 159 -11.79 -14.95 -5.61
N GLU A 160 -12.36 -15.48 -4.53
CA GLU A 160 -13.39 -16.52 -4.62
C GLU A 160 -14.71 -15.96 -5.15
N TYR A 161 -14.98 -14.68 -4.94
CA TYR A 161 -16.19 -14.00 -5.40
C TYR A 161 -16.10 -13.50 -6.85
N MET A 162 -14.94 -13.02 -7.28
CA MET A 162 -14.73 -12.40 -8.60
C MET A 162 -14.29 -13.43 -9.66
N PRO A 163 -14.81 -13.37 -10.91
CA PRO A 163 -14.50 -14.32 -12.00
C PRO A 163 -13.11 -14.15 -12.64
#